data_AF-A0AB37U9Q3-F1
#
_entry.id   AF-A0AB37U9Q3-F1
#
_cell.length_a   1.000
_cell.length_b   1.000
_cell.length_c   1.000
_cell.angle_alpha   90.00
_cell.angle_beta   90.00
_cell.angle_gamma   90.00
#
_symmetry.space_group_name_H-M   'P 1'
#
loop_
_entity.id
_entity.type
_entity.pdbx_description
1 polymer ?
#
loop_
_entity_poly.entity_id
_entity_poly.type
_entity_poly.pdbx_seq_one_letter_code
_entity_poly.pdbx_strand_id
1 'polypeptide(L)'
;MQSFVKQEIEVHQKLFGEMLVRFGINAKELAETAGVSEMMVSRFRNGKVDLGSAKLLALLAHVPDEASEWYLSQIIGVKPKASLRSQFLAASSREKAEVLNLVADWIESGDSRVFTESEQVPEAV
;
A
#
# COMPACT_ATOMS: atom_id res chain seq x y z
N MET A 1 -2.33 42.90 -2.63
CA MET A 1 -1.95 41.73 -3.45
C MET A 1 -1.79 40.54 -2.51
N GLN A 2 -2.70 39.57 -2.57
CA GLN A 2 -2.57 38.35 -1.76
C GLN A 2 -1.43 37.51 -2.34
N SER A 3 -0.41 37.24 -1.52
CA SER A 3 0.69 36.36 -1.88
C SER A 3 0.18 34.92 -1.95
N PHE A 4 0.14 34.36 -3.16
CA PHE A 4 -0.01 32.92 -3.35
C PHE A 4 1.32 32.26 -3.02
N VAL A 5 1.58 32.02 -1.74
CA VAL A 5 2.66 31.13 -1.31
C VAL A 5 2.32 29.76 -1.89
N LYS A 6 3.09 29.30 -2.88
CA LYS A 6 3.06 27.90 -3.32
C LYS A 6 3.47 27.07 -2.10
N GLN A 7 2.50 26.49 -1.41
CA GLN A 7 2.77 25.45 -0.43
C GLN A 7 3.47 24.31 -1.18
N GLU A 8 4.66 23.95 -0.73
CA GLU A 8 5.33 22.75 -1.22
C GLU A 8 4.43 21.56 -0.93
N ILE A 9 4.19 20.73 -1.96
CA ILE A 9 3.35 19.55 -1.80
C ILE A 9 4.02 18.63 -0.80
N GLU A 10 3.37 18.40 0.33
CA GLU A 10 3.89 17.52 1.36
C GLU A 10 4.00 16.09 0.84
N VAL A 11 5.01 15.36 1.31
CA VAL A 11 5.30 13.99 0.86
C VAL A 11 4.06 13.09 0.96
N HIS A 12 3.27 13.24 2.03
CA HIS A 12 2.05 12.44 2.25
C HIS A 12 0.94 12.72 1.23
N GLN A 13 0.87 13.92 0.63
CA GLN A 13 -0.11 14.26 -0.40
C GLN A 13 0.27 13.65 -1.75
N LYS A 14 1.58 13.67 -2.08
CA LYS A 14 2.11 12.99 -3.28
C LYS A 14 1.87 11.49 -3.20
N LEU A 15 2.22 10.88 -2.06
CA LEU A 15 1.99 9.46 -1.80
C LEU A 15 0.51 9.07 -1.92
N PHE A 16 -0.41 9.94 -1.53
CA PHE A 16 -1.84 9.67 -1.69
C PHE A 16 -2.22 9.66 -3.18
N GLY A 17 -1.71 10.63 -3.95
CA GLY A 17 -1.88 10.63 -5.40
C GLY A 17 -1.30 9.38 -6.08
N GLU A 18 -0.12 8.94 -5.65
CA GLU A 18 0.53 7.73 -6.13
C GLU A 18 -0.25 6.46 -5.78
N MET A 19 -0.81 6.38 -4.56
CA MET A 19 -1.68 5.27 -4.15
C MET A 19 -2.85 5.12 -5.13
N LEU A 20 -3.55 6.21 -5.45
CA LEU A 20 -4.69 6.15 -6.37
C LEU A 20 -4.29 5.63 -7.75
N VAL A 21 -3.16 6.11 -8.28
CA VAL A 21 -2.65 5.66 -9.59
C VAL A 21 -2.24 4.19 -9.56
N ARG A 22 -1.50 3.78 -8.51
CA ARG A 22 -0.95 2.43 -8.36
C ARG A 22 -2.03 1.36 -8.28
N PHE A 23 -3.13 1.66 -7.58
CA PHE A 23 -4.23 0.73 -7.34
C PHE A 23 -5.44 0.96 -8.26
N GLY A 24 -5.31 1.84 -9.26
CA GLY A 24 -6.39 2.12 -10.22
C GLY A 24 -7.66 2.73 -9.61
N ILE A 25 -7.50 3.48 -8.50
CA ILE A 25 -8.63 4.03 -7.74
C ILE A 25 -9.08 5.34 -8.38
N ASN A 26 -10.36 5.43 -8.73
CA ASN A 26 -10.97 6.65 -9.23
C ASN A 26 -11.19 7.64 -8.06
N ALA A 27 -10.50 8.78 -8.12
CA ALA A 27 -10.57 9.81 -7.08
C ALA A 27 -11.97 10.39 -6.88
N LYS A 28 -12.78 10.45 -7.95
CA LYS A 28 -14.15 10.96 -7.89
C LYS A 28 -15.06 9.98 -7.18
N GLU A 29 -15.02 8.71 -7.56
CA GLU A 29 -15.80 7.65 -6.93
C GLU A 29 -15.43 7.50 -5.46
N LEU A 30 -14.13 7.55 -5.14
CA LEU A 30 -13.65 7.54 -3.75
C LEU A 30 -14.17 8.72 -2.94
N ALA A 31 -14.20 9.92 -3.53
CA ALA A 31 -14.72 11.11 -2.87
C ALA A 31 -16.22 10.98 -2.56
N GLU A 32 -16.99 10.49 -3.53
CA GLU A 32 -18.43 10.24 -3.39
C GLU A 32 -18.73 9.20 -2.30
N THR A 33 -18.05 8.05 -2.31
CA THR A 33 -18.26 6.99 -1.32
C THR A 33 -17.82 7.39 0.09
N ALA A 34 -16.71 8.14 0.21
CA ALA A 34 -16.22 8.62 1.50
C ALA A 34 -16.98 9.85 2.03
N GLY A 35 -17.94 10.40 1.29
CA GLY A 35 -18.67 11.61 1.67
C GLY A 35 -17.79 12.87 1.72
N VAL A 36 -16.71 12.91 0.93
CA VAL A 36 -15.78 14.04 0.83
C VAL A 36 -15.99 14.74 -0.52
N SER A 37 -15.92 16.08 -0.53
CA SER A 37 -16.03 16.82 -1.80
C SER A 37 -14.87 16.47 -2.74
N GLU A 38 -15.18 16.12 -4.00
CA GLU A 38 -14.20 15.88 -5.06
C GLU A 38 -13.20 17.04 -5.21
N MET A 39 -13.71 18.28 -5.12
CA MET A 39 -12.87 19.48 -5.16
C MET A 39 -11.85 19.50 -4.02
N MET A 40 -12.24 19.02 -2.83
CA MET A 40 -11.36 18.96 -1.67
C MET A 40 -10.27 17.90 -1.84
N VAL A 41 -10.62 16.71 -2.35
CA VAL A 41 -9.65 15.65 -2.69
C VAL A 41 -8.67 16.13 -3.76
N SER A 42 -9.15 16.80 -4.80
CA SER A 42 -8.30 17.37 -5.85
C SER A 42 -7.35 18.43 -5.31
N ARG A 43 -7.82 19.36 -4.47
CA ARG A 43 -6.98 20.37 -3.83
C ARG A 43 -5.94 19.74 -2.90
N PHE A 44 -6.31 18.69 -2.16
CA PHE A 44 -5.42 17.97 -1.25
C PHE A 44 -4.27 17.29 -2.00
N ARG A 45 -4.57 16.56 -3.07
CA ARG A 45 -3.56 15.91 -3.94
C ARG A 45 -2.55 16.90 -4.53
N ASN A 46 -2.98 18.14 -4.73
CA ASN A 46 -2.15 19.22 -5.26
C ASN A 46 -1.49 20.09 -4.18
N GLY A 47 -1.59 19.70 -2.90
CA GLY A 47 -1.03 20.43 -1.76
C GLY A 47 -1.62 21.81 -1.49
N LYS A 48 -2.86 22.05 -1.95
CA LYS A 48 -3.55 23.33 -1.78
C LYS A 48 -4.42 23.39 -0.53
N VAL A 49 -4.67 22.24 0.11
CA VAL A 49 -5.50 22.15 1.32
C VAL A 49 -5.07 20.92 2.12
N ASP A 50 -5.20 21.01 3.45
CA ASP A 50 -5.16 19.85 4.33
C ASP A 50 -6.60 19.32 4.53
N LEU A 51 -6.77 18.00 4.43
CA LEU A 51 -8.05 17.33 4.70
C LEU A 51 -8.34 17.24 6.20
N GLY A 52 -7.31 17.29 7.04
CA GLY A 52 -7.37 16.88 8.43
C GLY A 52 -7.57 15.37 8.57
N SER A 53 -7.27 14.84 9.76
CA SER A 53 -7.24 13.39 9.99
C SER A 53 -8.58 12.69 9.75
N ALA A 54 -9.71 13.33 10.12
CA ALA A 54 -11.03 12.72 9.98
C ALA A 54 -11.41 12.40 8.53
N LYS A 55 -11.19 13.34 7.60
CA LYS A 55 -11.50 13.14 6.18
C LYS A 55 -10.50 12.22 5.49
N LEU A 56 -9.23 12.30 5.89
CA LEU A 56 -8.21 11.36 5.40
C LEU A 56 -8.56 9.92 5.79
N LEU A 57 -8.92 9.68 7.06
CA LEU A 57 -9.36 8.35 7.51
C LEU A 57 -10.65 7.90 6.82
N ALA A 58 -11.60 8.81 6.58
CA ALA A 58 -12.80 8.47 5.82
C ALA A 58 -12.48 8.01 4.39
N LEU A 59 -11.53 8.67 3.70
CA LEU A 59 -11.05 8.22 2.39
C LEU A 59 -10.34 6.86 2.48
N LEU A 60 -9.44 6.69 3.45
CA LEU A 60 -8.70 5.44 3.61
C LEU A 60 -9.58 4.25 4.00
N ALA A 61 -10.71 4.47 4.65
CA ALA A 61 -11.68 3.41 4.95
C ALA A 61 -12.44 2.88 3.72
N HIS A 62 -12.35 3.57 2.58
CA HIS A 62 -13.05 3.21 1.33
C HIS A 62 -12.08 2.83 0.20
N VAL A 63 -10.79 2.72 0.47
CA VAL A 63 -9.82 2.13 -0.48
C VAL A 63 -9.58 0.65 -0.14
N PRO A 64 -9.09 -0.18 -1.08
CA PRO A 64 -8.64 -1.53 -0.76
C PRO A 64 -7.61 -1.55 0.37
N ASP A 65 -7.65 -2.60 1.20
CA ASP A 65 -6.78 -2.74 2.35
C ASP A 65 -5.31 -2.62 1.94
N GLU A 66 -4.91 -3.25 0.83
CA GLU A 66 -3.54 -3.21 0.31
C GLU A 66 -3.09 -1.79 -0.08
N ALA A 67 -4.02 -0.96 -0.54
CA ALA A 67 -3.74 0.43 -0.92
C ALA A 67 -3.50 1.29 0.33
N SER A 68 -4.36 1.14 1.35
CA SER A 68 -4.22 1.85 2.62
C SER A 68 -2.94 1.44 3.36
N GLU A 69 -2.63 0.15 3.39
CA GLU A 69 -1.41 -0.40 4.00
C GLU A 69 -0.16 0.11 3.29
N TRP A 70 -0.17 0.11 1.96
CA TRP A 70 0.93 0.66 1.18
C TRP A 70 1.15 2.13 1.54
N TYR A 71 0.11 2.96 1.48
CA TYR A 71 0.19 4.38 1.78
C TYR A 71 0.73 4.66 3.19
N LEU A 72 0.17 3.99 4.21
CA LEU A 72 0.59 4.13 5.59
C LEU A 72 2.02 3.64 5.81
N SER A 73 2.44 2.57 5.13
CA SER A 73 3.83 2.09 5.21
C SER A 73 4.85 3.11 4.68
N GLN A 74 4.48 3.88 3.65
CA GLN A 74 5.34 4.92 3.10
C GLN A 74 5.45 6.11 4.04
N ILE A 75 4.37 6.47 4.74
CA ILE A 75 4.37 7.60 5.69
C ILE A 75 5.10 7.26 6.99
N ILE A 76 4.78 6.10 7.56
CA ILE A 76 5.27 5.70 8.88
C ILE A 76 6.72 5.19 8.78
N GLY A 77 7.19 4.83 7.57
CA GLY A 77 8.53 4.28 7.34
C GLY A 77 8.68 2.86 7.88
N VAL A 78 7.58 2.26 8.35
CA VAL A 78 7.54 0.91 8.89
C VAL A 78 6.39 0.22 8.16
N LYS A 79 6.69 -0.77 7.32
CA LYS A 79 5.66 -1.74 6.93
C LYS A 79 5.13 -2.34 8.24
N PRO A 80 3.80 -2.40 8.46
CA PRO A 80 3.27 -3.26 9.50
C PRO A 80 3.79 -4.66 9.19
N LYS A 81 4.83 -5.09 9.91
CA LYS A 81 5.31 -6.47 9.85
C LYS A 81 4.26 -7.27 10.59
N ALA A 82 3.13 -7.54 9.96
CA ALA A 82 2.33 -8.69 10.31
C ALA A 82 3.23 -9.89 10.02
N SER A 83 4.02 -10.29 11.01
CA SER A 83 4.93 -11.41 10.87
C SER A 83 4.10 -12.64 10.51
N LEU A 84 4.58 -13.46 9.57
CA LEU A 84 3.92 -14.74 9.29
C LEU A 84 3.68 -15.54 10.57
N ARG A 85 4.60 -15.42 11.54
CA ARG A 85 4.45 -15.98 12.88
C ARG A 85 3.22 -15.47 13.62
N SER A 86 2.97 -14.16 13.66
CA SER A 86 1.82 -13.59 14.35
C SER A 86 0.50 -13.93 13.65
N GLN A 87 0.50 -13.92 12.31
CA GLN A 87 -0.67 -14.34 11.53
C GLN A 87 -1.00 -15.82 11.74
N PHE A 88 0.03 -16.68 11.68
CA PHE A 88 -0.12 -18.11 11.93
C PHE A 88 -0.59 -18.38 13.36
N LEU A 89 -0.12 -17.66 14.37
CA LEU A 89 -0.60 -17.84 15.74
C LEU A 89 -2.07 -17.44 15.90
N ALA A 90 -2.49 -16.34 15.27
CA ALA A 90 -3.86 -15.82 15.33
C ALA A 90 -4.89 -16.62 14.51
N ALA A 91 -4.44 -17.39 13.51
CA ALA A 91 -5.31 -18.21 12.67
C ALA A 91 -6.03 -19.33 13.45
N SER A 92 -7.21 -19.71 12.96
CA SER A 92 -7.98 -20.85 13.48
C SER A 92 -7.26 -22.18 13.24
N SER A 93 -7.65 -23.24 13.97
CA SER A 93 -7.09 -24.59 13.76
C SER A 93 -7.29 -25.09 12.33
N ARG A 94 -8.38 -24.67 11.68
CA ARG A 94 -8.68 -25.02 10.29
C ARG A 94 -7.71 -24.35 9.31
N GLU A 95 -7.55 -23.04 9.42
CA GLU A 95 -6.64 -22.27 8.55
C GLU A 95 -5.18 -22.74 8.73
N LYS A 96 -4.78 -23.08 9.96
CA LYS A 96 -3.47 -23.69 10.23
C LYS A 96 -3.28 -25.00 9.49
N ALA A 97 -4.29 -25.87 9.49
CA ALA A 97 -4.26 -27.14 8.76
C ALA A 97 -4.21 -26.92 7.24
N GLU A 98 -4.96 -25.94 6.72
CA GLU A 98 -4.94 -25.57 5.31
C GLU A 98 -3.54 -25.05 4.89
N VAL A 99 -2.90 -24.21 5.71
CA VAL A 99 -1.51 -23.76 5.46
C VAL A 99 -0.53 -24.93 5.45
N LEU A 100 -0.66 -25.88 6.39
CA LEU A 100 0.20 -27.07 6.40
C LEU A 100 0.01 -27.94 5.16
N ASN A 101 -1.23 -28.10 4.69
CA ASN A 101 -1.51 -28.84 3.47
C ASN A 101 -0.92 -28.13 2.24
N LEU A 102 -1.06 -26.81 2.13
CA LEU A 102 -0.46 -26.04 1.04
C LEU A 102 1.07 -26.18 0.99
N VAL A 103 1.73 -26.22 2.16
CA VAL A 103 3.17 -26.45 2.24
C VAL A 103 3.53 -27.88 1.82
N ALA A 104 2.74 -28.87 2.24
CA ALA A 104 2.93 -30.26 1.81
C ALA A 104 2.76 -30.41 0.29
N ASP A 105 1.70 -29.85 -0.28
CA ASP A 105 1.43 -29.85 -1.72
C ASP A 105 2.55 -29.17 -2.50
N TRP A 106 3.11 -28.07 -1.98
CA TRP A 106 4.24 -27.38 -2.60
C TRP A 106 5.52 -28.21 -2.61
N ILE A 107 5.81 -28.93 -1.52
CA ILE A 107 6.96 -29.83 -1.41
C ILE A 107 6.81 -31.04 -2.34
N GLU A 108 5.62 -31.65 -2.39
CA GLU A 108 5.33 -32.77 -3.29
C GLU A 108 5.39 -32.35 -4.78
N SER A 109 5.03 -31.09 -5.07
CA SER A 109 5.05 -30.55 -6.43
C SER A 109 6.44 -30.22 -6.98
N GLY A 110 7.52 -30.43 -6.21
CA GLY A 110 8.89 -30.55 -6.71
C GLY A 110 9.42 -29.38 -7.56
N ASP A 111 10.09 -28.44 -6.90
CA ASP A 111 11.23 -27.64 -7.37
C ASP A 111 11.67 -27.81 -8.85
N SER A 112 11.01 -27.11 -9.78
CA SER A 112 11.50 -26.88 -11.15
C SER A 112 12.03 -25.46 -11.36
N ARG A 113 12.31 -24.69 -10.30
CA ARG A 113 13.00 -23.41 -10.43
C ARG A 113 14.46 -23.61 -10.10
N VAL A 114 15.18 -24.13 -11.09
CA VAL A 114 16.64 -23.98 -11.19
C VAL A 114 16.98 -22.52 -10.92
N PHE A 115 17.53 -22.22 -9.74
CA PHE A 115 18.27 -20.99 -9.53
C PHE A 115 19.52 -21.11 -10.41
N THR A 116 19.46 -20.56 -11.62
CA THR A 116 20.68 -20.24 -12.37
C THR A 116 21.41 -19.16 -11.61
N GLU A 117 22.36 -19.56 -10.77
CA GLU A 117 23.56 -18.77 -10.50
C GLU A 117 24.25 -18.53 -11.86
N SER A 118 23.93 -17.39 -12.46
CA SER A 118 24.68 -16.87 -13.59
C SER A 118 24.91 -15.37 -13.37
N GLU A 119 25.84 -15.06 -12.47
CA GLU A 119 26.66 -13.86 -12.60
C GLU A 119 28.12 -14.31 -12.50
N GLN A 120 28.64 -14.72 -13.66
CA GLN A 120 30.07 -14.73 -13.91
C GLN A 120 30.59 -13.31 -13.71
N VAL A 121 31.36 -13.09 -12.64
CA VAL A 121 32.17 -11.89 -12.51
C VAL A 121 33.33 -12.01 -13.51
N PRO A 122 33.51 -11.08 -14.46
CA PRO A 122 34.62 -11.15 -15.39
C PRO A 122 35.96 -10.97 -14.66
N GLU A 123 36.86 -11.87 -14.99
CA GLU A 123 38.28 -11.89 -14.66
C GLU A 123 38.94 -10.57 -15.06
N ALA A 124 39.53 -9.86 -14.10
CA ALA A 124 40.40 -8.73 -14.36
C ALA A 124 41.85 -9.22 -14.47
N VAL A 125 42.40 -9.18 -15.67
CA VAL A 125 43.84 -9.24 -15.96
C VAL A 125 44.38 -7.82 -16.06
#